data_AF-B8CI87-F1
#
_entry.id   AF-B8CI87-F1
#
_cell.length_a   1.000
_cell.length_b   1.000
_cell.length_c   1.000
_cell.angle_alpha   90.00
_cell.angle_beta   90.00
_cell.angle_gamma   90.00
#
_symmetry.space_group_name_H-M   'P 1'
#
loop_
_entity.id
_entity.type
_entity.pdbx_description
1 polymer ?
#
loop_
_entity_poly.entity_id
_entity_poly.type
_entity_poly.pdbx_seq_one_letter_code
_entity_poly.pdbx_strand_id
1 'polypeptide(L)'
;MLAVLMFIYVLLAFAALWRTATTQSYDLFTLGVFPVLYGLIMRRYWAAVVLKIYLAIQTVALLALATAAVIAYQITPEDVKVVFQGRDIPISAIVFSALIAMSFQYWIAFSQKTKDYLKQEE
;
A
#
# COMPACT_ATOMS: atom_id res chain seq x y z
N MET A 1 -6.88 12.20 10.39
CA MET A 1 -6.46 10.81 10.14
C MET A 1 -6.78 10.38 8.72
N LEU A 2 -8.04 10.36 8.28
CA LEU A 2 -8.38 10.03 6.88
C LEU A 2 -7.74 10.99 5.85
N ALA A 3 -7.70 12.29 6.13
CA ALA A 3 -6.98 13.27 5.31
C ALA A 3 -5.47 12.97 5.18
N VAL A 4 -4.84 12.44 6.24
CA VAL A 4 -3.42 12.05 6.21
C VAL A 4 -3.23 10.82 5.31
N LEU A 5 -4.13 9.84 5.39
CA LEU A 5 -4.10 8.68 4.51
C LEU A 5 -4.31 9.08 3.03
N MET A 6 -5.26 9.97 2.76
CA MET A 6 -5.46 10.52 1.40
C MET A 6 -4.22 11.28 0.92
N PHE A 7 -3.60 12.09 1.77
CA PHE A 7 -2.37 12.80 1.42
C PHE A 7 -1.22 11.84 1.09
N ILE A 8 -1.04 10.79 1.90
CA ILE A 8 -0.05 9.74 1.63
C ILE A 8 -0.36 9.05 0.31
N TYR A 9 -1.62 8.72 0.04
CA TYR A 9 -2.02 8.07 -1.21
C TYR A 9 -1.78 8.96 -2.43
N VAL A 10 -1.99 10.28 -2.31
CA VAL A 10 -1.65 11.23 -3.36
C VAL A 10 -0.15 11.27 -3.61
N LEU A 11 0.67 11.36 -2.55
CA LEU A 11 2.13 11.31 -2.70
C LEU A 11 2.60 10.01 -3.34
N LEU A 12 2.03 8.88 -2.92
CA LEU A 12 2.32 7.57 -3.51
C LEU A 12 1.88 7.50 -4.96
N ALA A 13 0.73 8.07 -5.33
CA ALA A 13 0.26 8.13 -6.72
C ALA A 13 1.20 8.97 -7.60
N PHE A 14 1.76 10.08 -7.08
CA PHE A 14 2.77 10.85 -7.81
C PHE A 14 4.09 10.08 -7.95
N ALA A 15 4.60 9.47 -6.88
CA ALA A 15 5.80 8.65 -6.91
C ALA A 15 5.66 7.45 -7.86
N ALA A 16 4.47 6.86 -7.87
CA ALA A 16 4.03 5.81 -8.77
C ALA A 16 4.08 6.23 -10.24
N LEU A 17 3.43 7.34 -10.59
CA LEU A 17 3.44 7.89 -11.94
C LEU A 17 4.87 8.22 -12.40
N TRP A 18 5.67 8.79 -11.51
CA TRP A 18 7.08 9.05 -11.76
C TRP A 18 7.84 7.76 -12.07
N ARG A 19 7.69 6.73 -11.22
CA ARG A 19 8.30 5.41 -11.44
C ARG A 19 7.84 4.82 -12.77
N THR A 20 6.54 4.77 -13.04
CA THR A 20 6.01 4.21 -14.30
C THR A 20 6.53 4.96 -15.53
N ALA A 21 6.68 6.29 -15.47
CA ALA A 21 7.30 7.05 -16.54
C ALA A 21 8.77 6.67 -16.78
N THR A 22 9.52 6.37 -15.72
CA THR A 22 10.94 5.98 -15.82
C THR A 22 11.17 4.51 -16.18
N THR A 23 10.31 3.59 -15.73
CA THR A 23 10.54 2.14 -15.80
C THR A 23 9.60 1.42 -16.78
N GLN A 24 8.67 2.15 -17.41
CA GLN A 24 7.61 1.64 -18.31
C GLN A 24 6.84 0.41 -17.78
N SER A 25 6.86 0.21 -16.46
CA SER A 25 6.24 -0.92 -15.80
C SER A 25 4.95 -0.44 -15.15
N TYR A 26 3.82 -0.92 -15.68
CA TYR A 26 2.50 -0.71 -15.11
C TYR A 26 2.24 -1.83 -14.10
N ASP A 27 2.13 -1.46 -12.83
CA ASP A 27 1.84 -2.42 -11.78
C ASP A 27 0.40 -2.21 -11.26
N LEU A 28 -0.34 -3.30 -11.08
CA LEU A 28 -1.76 -3.25 -10.74
C LEU A 28 -1.97 -2.62 -9.36
N PHE A 29 -1.02 -2.85 -8.44
CA PHE A 29 -1.00 -2.25 -7.09
C PHE A 29 -0.85 -0.73 -7.12
N THR A 30 -0.15 -0.24 -8.14
CA THR A 30 0.13 1.17 -8.38
C THR A 30 -1.08 1.89 -8.97
N LEU A 31 -1.78 1.23 -9.90
CA LEU A 31 -2.99 1.78 -10.52
C LEU A 31 -4.23 1.69 -9.61
N GLY A 32 -4.26 0.71 -8.69
CA GLY A 32 -5.37 0.52 -7.76
C GLY A 32 -5.61 1.69 -6.80
N VAL A 33 -4.62 2.57 -6.58
CA VAL A 33 -4.75 3.73 -5.69
C VAL A 33 -5.65 4.83 -6.26
N PHE A 34 -5.71 4.96 -7.59
CA PHE A 34 -6.50 6.00 -8.27
C PHE A 34 -8.01 5.89 -8.03
N PRO A 35 -8.67 4.72 -8.25
CA PRO A 35 -10.10 4.59 -7.98
C PRO A 35 -10.42 4.76 -6.48
N VAL A 36 -9.51 4.36 -5.59
CA VAL A 36 -9.65 4.58 -4.14
C VAL A 36 -9.63 6.07 -3.81
N LEU A 37 -8.63 6.82 -4.31
CA LEU A 37 -8.52 8.26 -4.13
C LEU A 37 -9.74 9.00 -4.70
N TYR A 38 -10.15 8.66 -5.92
CA TYR A 38 -11.31 9.24 -6.56
C TYR A 38 -12.58 9.05 -5.71
N GLY A 39 -12.83 7.83 -5.23
CA GLY A 39 -13.96 7.53 -4.37
C GLY A 39 -13.94 8.30 -3.04
N LEU A 40 -12.76 8.40 -2.40
CA LEU A 40 -12.59 9.10 -1.13
C LEU A 40 -12.75 10.62 -1.25
N ILE A 41 -12.25 11.21 -2.34
CA ILE A 41 -12.41 12.65 -2.63
C ILE A 41 -13.88 12.97 -2.90
N MET A 42 -14.55 12.14 -3.70
CA MET A 42 -15.95 12.33 -4.08
C MET A 42 -16.93 11.86 -2.99
N ARG A 43 -16.44 11.46 -1.81
CA ARG A 43 -17.20 11.02 -0.63
C ARG A 43 -18.26 9.94 -0.92
N ARG A 44 -18.01 9.09 -1.92
CA ARG A 44 -19.00 8.06 -2.31
C ARG A 44 -18.97 6.89 -1.34
N TYR A 45 -20.14 6.36 -0.97
CA TYR A 45 -20.25 5.18 -0.12
C TYR A 45 -19.45 3.96 -0.64
N TRP A 46 -19.43 3.77 -1.96
CA TRP A 46 -18.67 2.70 -2.63
C TRP A 46 -17.15 2.79 -2.40
N ALA A 47 -16.63 3.98 -2.07
CA ALA A 47 -15.21 4.16 -1.77
C ALA A 47 -14.76 3.34 -0.56
N ALA A 48 -15.65 3.10 0.41
CA ALA A 48 -15.36 2.25 1.55
C ALA A 48 -15.12 0.79 1.13
N VAL A 49 -15.88 0.31 0.14
CA VAL A 49 -15.74 -1.05 -0.40
C VAL A 49 -14.46 -1.14 -1.21
N VAL A 50 -14.21 -0.17 -2.10
CA VAL A 50 -13.00 -0.13 -2.95
C VAL A 50 -11.73 -0.03 -2.10
N LEU A 51 -11.72 0.79 -1.04
CA LEU A 51 -10.61 0.87 -0.09
C LEU A 51 -10.31 -0.48 0.57
N LYS A 52 -11.34 -1.23 0.99
CA LYS A 52 -11.15 -2.56 1.60
C LYS A 52 -10.63 -3.59 0.61
N ILE A 53 -11.14 -3.57 -0.63
CA ILE A 53 -10.64 -4.43 -1.71
C ILE A 53 -9.17 -4.12 -1.98
N TYR A 54 -8.80 -2.84 -2.06
CA TYR A 54 -7.41 -2.41 -2.23
C TYR A 54 -6.50 -2.94 -1.12
N LEU A 55 -6.93 -2.84 0.14
CA LEU A 55 -6.18 -3.39 1.28
C LEU A 55 -6.05 -4.91 1.25
N ALA A 56 -7.11 -5.62 0.82
CA ALA A 56 -7.05 -7.06 0.67
C ALA A 56 -6.03 -7.48 -0.41
N ILE A 57 -6.05 -6.82 -1.56
CA ILE A 57 -5.10 -7.07 -2.65
C ILE A 57 -3.66 -6.77 -2.19
N GLN A 58 -3.44 -5.65 -1.49
CA GLN A 58 -2.14 -5.30 -0.94
C GLN A 58 -1.64 -6.31 0.10
N THR A 59 -2.53 -6.85 0.92
CA THR A 59 -2.21 -7.91 1.90
C THR A 59 -1.76 -9.18 1.19
N VAL A 60 -2.47 -9.60 0.14
CA VAL A 60 -2.10 -10.77 -0.68
C VAL A 60 -0.73 -10.56 -1.33
N ALA A 61 -0.46 -9.36 -1.85
CA ALA A 61 0.84 -9.02 -2.42
C ALA A 61 1.97 -9.14 -1.40
N LEU A 62 1.77 -8.60 -0.19
CA LEU A 62 2.76 -8.68 0.88
C LEU A 62 2.99 -10.11 1.35
N LEU A 63 1.95 -10.94 1.40
CA LEU A 63 2.09 -12.37 1.70
C LEU A 63 2.85 -13.12 0.60
N ALA A 64 2.59 -12.80 -0.66
CA ALA A 64 3.33 -13.39 -1.78
C ALA A 64 4.82 -13.01 -1.73
N LEU A 65 5.12 -11.73 -1.50
CA LEU A 65 6.49 -11.24 -1.34
C LEU A 65 7.19 -11.84 -0.10
N ALA A 66 6.48 -11.96 1.02
CA ALA A 66 7.02 -12.57 2.23
C ALA A 66 7.33 -14.06 2.01
N THR A 67 6.44 -14.79 1.33
CA THR A 67 6.65 -16.21 0.99
C THR A 67 7.86 -16.36 0.07
N ALA A 68 7.97 -15.52 -0.97
CA ALA A 68 9.13 -15.52 -1.86
C ALA A 68 10.43 -15.20 -1.11
N ALA A 69 10.40 -14.25 -0.17
CA ALA A 69 11.55 -13.90 0.64
C ALA A 69 11.98 -15.04 1.58
N VAL A 70 11.04 -15.76 2.20
CA VAL A 70 11.33 -16.92 3.05
C VAL A 70 11.97 -18.04 2.23
N ILE A 71 11.43 -18.35 1.05
CA ILE A 71 11.99 -19.36 0.15
C ILE A 71 13.40 -18.94 -0.30
N ALA A 72 13.59 -17.69 -0.70
CA ALA A 72 14.90 -17.17 -1.10
C ALA A 72 15.92 -17.27 0.04
N TYR A 73 15.52 -16.98 1.28
CA TYR A 73 16.38 -17.09 2.45
C TYR A 73 16.81 -18.53 2.75
N GLN A 74 15.99 -19.52 2.40
CA GLN A 74 16.34 -20.93 2.55
C GLN A 74 17.28 -21.45 1.46
N ILE A 75 17.20 -20.91 0.23
CA ILE A 75 18.01 -21.37 -0.90
C ILE A 75 19.37 -20.65 -0.93
N THR A 76 19.38 -19.32 -0.78
CA THR A 76 20.60 -18.51 -0.90
C THR A 76 20.53 -17.30 0.04
N PRO A 77 20.91 -17.45 1.32
CA PRO A 77 20.75 -16.41 2.34
C PRO A 77 21.61 -15.16 2.09
N GLU A 78 22.73 -15.29 1.37
CA GLU A 78 23.57 -14.14 0.99
C GLU A 78 22.94 -13.20 -0.04
N ASP A 79 22.07 -13.72 -0.93
CA ASP A 79 21.47 -12.95 -2.03
C ASP A 79 20.18 -12.20 -1.63
N VAL A 80 19.67 -12.44 -0.42
CA VAL A 80 18.44 -11.78 0.08
C VAL A 80 18.73 -10.43 0.73
N LYS A 81 20.01 -10.03 0.79
CA LYS A 81 20.41 -8.75 1.36
C LYS A 81 19.97 -7.61 0.45
N VAL A 82 19.14 -6.73 0.99
CA VAL A 82 18.75 -5.50 0.28
C VAL A 82 19.87 -4.48 0.45
N VAL A 83 20.78 -4.41 -0.53
CA VAL A 83 21.87 -3.45 -0.53
C VAL A 83 21.44 -2.19 -1.28
N PHE A 84 21.43 -1.05 -0.60
CA PHE A 84 21.17 0.25 -1.23
C PHE A 84 22.36 1.17 -0.99
N GLN A 85 23.00 1.64 -2.07
CA GLN A 85 24.20 2.49 -2.01
C GLN A 85 25.35 1.90 -1.14
N GLY A 86 25.55 0.58 -1.19
CA GLY A 86 26.60 -0.10 -0.42
C GLY A 86 26.32 -0.26 1.08
N ARG A 87 25.11 0.08 1.55
CA ARG A 87 24.63 -0.22 2.90
C ARG A 87 23.59 -1.34 2.88
N ASP A 88 23.76 -2.29 3.79
CA ASP A 88 22.82 -3.37 4.01
C ASP A 88 21.58 -2.83 4.74
N ILE A 89 20.44 -2.84 4.06
CA ILE A 89 19.15 -2.56 4.68
C ILE A 89 18.63 -3.87 5.25
N PRO A 90 18.39 -3.96 6.57
CA PRO A 90 17.87 -5.18 7.16
C PRO A 90 16.44 -5.42 6.67
N ILE A 91 16.18 -6.62 6.14
CA ILE A 91 14.86 -7.05 5.65
C ILE A 91 13.80 -6.87 6.75
N SER A 92 14.17 -7.12 8.01
CA SER A 92 13.30 -6.92 9.17
C SER A 92 12.75 -5.50 9.28
N ALA A 93 13.55 -4.47 8.94
CA ALA A 93 13.06 -3.09 8.95
C ALA A 93 12.03 -2.82 7.85
N ILE A 94 12.22 -3.43 6.66
CA ILE A 94 11.25 -3.35 5.57
C ILE A 94 9.95 -4.03 5.97
N VAL A 95 10.02 -5.23 6.56
CA VAL A 95 8.83 -5.95 7.06
C VAL A 95 8.12 -5.14 8.14
N PHE A 96 8.85 -4.60 9.11
CA PHE A 96 8.26 -3.83 10.21
C PHE A 96 7.57 -2.56 9.71
N SER A 97 8.20 -1.83 8.79
CA SER A 97 7.60 -0.64 8.17
C SER A 97 6.35 -0.98 7.36
N ALA A 98 6.37 -2.08 6.59
CA ALA A 98 5.20 -2.55 5.85
C ALA A 98 4.04 -2.94 6.78
N LEU A 99 4.32 -3.62 7.90
CA LEU A 99 3.32 -3.97 8.91
C LEU A 99 2.71 -2.72 9.54
N ILE A 100 3.52 -1.76 9.98
CA ILE A 100 3.04 -0.49 10.55
C ILE A 100 2.13 0.24 9.55
N ALA A 101 2.57 0.34 8.29
CA ALA A 101 1.80 0.99 7.24
C ALA A 101 0.46 0.28 7.00
N MET A 102 0.47 -1.06 6.89
CA MET A 102 -0.75 -1.85 6.73
C MET A 102 -1.71 -1.69 7.92
N SER A 103 -1.20 -1.81 9.15
CA SER A 103 -2.01 -1.67 10.35
C SER A 103 -2.68 -0.30 10.42
N PHE A 104 -1.93 0.77 10.09
CA PHE A 104 -2.48 2.12 10.03
C PHE A 104 -3.59 2.26 8.98
N GLN A 105 -3.38 1.70 7.79
CA GLN A 105 -4.38 1.75 6.72
C GLN A 105 -5.65 0.95 7.08
N TYR A 106 -5.50 -0.24 7.64
CA TYR A 106 -6.62 -1.05 8.16
C TYR A 106 -7.39 -0.31 9.25
N TRP A 107 -6.68 0.29 10.20
CA TRP A 107 -7.31 1.08 11.26
C TRP A 107 -8.20 2.19 10.68
N ILE A 108 -7.69 2.95 9.71
CA ILE A 108 -8.46 4.03 9.09
C ILE A 108 -9.62 3.47 8.26
N ALA A 109 -9.42 2.43 7.45
CA ALA A 109 -10.46 1.86 6.60
C ALA A 109 -11.66 1.30 7.39
N PHE A 110 -11.41 0.77 8.60
CA PHE A 110 -12.46 0.23 9.47
C PHE A 110 -12.95 1.21 10.54
N SER A 111 -12.33 2.40 10.66
CA SER A 111 -12.73 3.42 11.63
C SER A 111 -14.15 3.92 11.39
N GLN A 112 -14.89 4.12 12.48
CA GLN A 112 -16.24 4.70 12.44
C GLN A 112 -16.23 6.09 11.77
N LYS A 113 -15.18 6.88 11.97
CA LYS A 113 -15.04 8.21 11.34
C LYS A 113 -14.98 8.16 9.82
N THR A 114 -14.40 7.10 9.26
CA THR A 114 -14.35 6.88 7.80
C THR A 114 -15.71 6.50 7.26
N LYS A 115 -16.45 5.68 7.99
CA LYS A 115 -17.85 5.36 7.65
C LYS A 115 -18.71 6.61 7.69
N ASP A 116 -18.62 7.41 8.75
CA ASP A 116 -19.42 8.63 8.92
C ASP A 116 -19.08 9.68 7.84
N TYR A 117 -17.79 9.82 7.48
CA TYR A 117 -17.33 10.70 6.40
C TYR A 117 -17.87 10.30 5.01
N LEU A 118 -18.02 8.99 4.75
CA LEU A 118 -18.55 8.46 3.50
C LEU A 118 -20.08 8.25 3.52
N LYS A 119 -20.73 8.54 4.64
CA LYS A 119 -22.19 8.47 4.82
C LYS A 119 -22.88 9.79 4.45
N GLN A 120 -22.12 10.84 4.16
CA GLN A 120 -22.68 12.14 3.80
C GLN A 120 -23.00 12.15 2.30
N GLU A 121 -24.30 12.33 2.00
CA GLU A 121 -25.00 12.16 0.71
C GLU A 121 -25.50 10.74 0.40
N GLU A 122 -26.36 10.20 1.29
CA GLU A 122 -27.81 10.11 1.01
C GLU A 122 -28.61 10.60 2.23
#